data_AF-A0A0S8IF71-F1
#
_entry.id   AF-A0A0S8IF71-F1
#
_cell.length_a   1.000
_cell.length_b   1.000
_cell.length_c   1.000
_cell.angle_alpha   90.00
_cell.angle_beta   90.00
_cell.angle_gamma   90.00
#
_symmetry.space_group_name_H-M   'P 1'
#
loop_
_entity.id
_entity.type
_entity.pdbx_description
1 polymer ?
#
loop_
_entity_poly.entity_id
_entity_poly.type
_entity_poly.pdbx_seq_one_letter_code
_entity_poly.pdbx_strand_id
1 'polypeptide(L)'
;MIGAVFVFAGISKLLDPIKFIDVLESIINLSYYPLLIGSYIFSLVEIAIGLLIVFKPVREVLYVSTGFLSVFCIFLLWQIMTYATPDCGCYGSILNVTNKQQLLNDVALLMGTIYLLY
;
A
#
# COMPACT_ATOMS: atom_id res chain seq x y z
N MET A 1 -3.26 14.71 -6.91
CA MET A 1 -3.96 13.42 -7.10
C MET A 1 -3.27 12.26 -6.39
N ILE A 2 -1.93 12.16 -6.38
CA ILE A 2 -1.17 11.07 -5.73
C ILE A 2 -1.59 10.82 -4.27
N GLY A 3 -1.62 11.85 -3.43
CA GLY A 3 -2.01 11.70 -2.02
C GLY A 3 -3.44 11.19 -1.82
N ALA A 4 -4.36 11.48 -2.74
CA ALA A 4 -5.74 10.97 -2.67
C ALA A 4 -5.80 9.45 -2.92
N VAL A 5 -4.91 8.90 -3.75
CA VAL A 5 -4.82 7.45 -3.99
C VAL A 5 -4.35 6.73 -2.73
N PHE A 6 -3.34 7.27 -2.04
CA PHE A 6 -2.90 6.74 -0.74
C PHE A 6 -4.00 6.76 0.31
N VAL A 7 -4.74 7.87 0.42
CA VAL A 7 -5.88 7.97 1.34
C VAL A 7 -6.97 6.95 0.98
N PHE A 8 -7.30 6.82 -0.29
CA PHE A 8 -8.30 5.86 -0.75
C PHE A 8 -7.89 4.40 -0.51
N ALA A 9 -6.63 4.03 -0.80
CA ALA A 9 -6.09 2.71 -0.54
C ALA A 9 -6.11 2.37 0.95
N GLY A 10 -5.64 3.29 1.80
CA GLY A 10 -5.64 3.10 3.24
C GLY A 10 -7.05 3.00 3.84
N ILE A 11 -8.01 3.83 3.39
CA ILE A 11 -9.42 3.70 3.83
C ILE A 11 -10.01 2.36 3.40
N SER A 12 -9.69 1.90 2.18
CA SER A 12 -10.18 0.62 1.68
C SER A 12 -9.68 -0.55 2.53
N LYS A 13 -8.43 -0.51 2.99
CA LYS A 13 -7.86 -1.49 3.93
C LYS A 13 -8.49 -1.42 5.32
N LEU A 14 -8.88 -0.22 5.80
CA LEU A 14 -9.58 -0.08 7.09
C LEU A 14 -11.00 -0.67 7.05
N LEU A 15 -11.68 -0.52 5.92
CA LEU A 15 -13.03 -1.05 5.72
C LEU A 15 -13.04 -2.58 5.65
N ASP A 16 -12.04 -3.17 4.99
CA ASP A 16 -11.94 -4.61 4.81
C ASP A 16 -10.48 -5.08 4.95
N PRO A 17 -10.03 -5.34 6.19
CA PRO A 17 -8.64 -5.74 6.45
C PRO A 17 -8.39 -7.23 6.15
N ILE A 18 -9.44 -8.04 5.98
CA ILE A 18 -9.37 -9.50 5.93
C ILE A 18 -8.44 -9.97 4.81
N LYS A 19 -8.64 -9.46 3.58
CA LYS A 19 -7.79 -9.83 2.44
C LYS A 19 -6.33 -9.47 2.62
N PHE A 20 -6.06 -8.36 3.32
CA PHE A 20 -4.68 -7.94 3.60
C PHE A 20 -4.06 -8.79 4.71
N ILE A 21 -4.85 -9.20 5.71
CA ILE A 21 -4.43 -10.13 6.76
C ILE A 21 -4.09 -11.49 6.15
N ASP A 22 -4.91 -12.04 5.25
CA ASP A 22 -4.65 -13.32 4.58
C ASP A 22 -3.30 -13.30 3.85
N VAL A 23 -2.99 -12.17 3.19
CA VAL A 23 -1.72 -11.94 2.53
C VAL A 23 -0.56 -11.88 3.54
N LEU A 24 -0.71 -11.18 4.67
CA LEU A 24 0.32 -11.13 5.70
C LEU A 24 0.52 -12.48 6.42
N GLU A 25 -0.56 -13.25 6.62
CA GLU A 25 -0.53 -14.59 7.21
C GLU A 25 0.28 -15.54 6.34
N SER A 26 0.12 -15.46 5.01
CA SER A 26 0.90 -16.27 4.05
C SER A 26 2.42 -16.04 4.12
N ILE A 27 2.86 -14.96 4.78
CA ILE A 27 4.26 -14.53 4.82
C ILE A 27 4.88 -14.70 6.20
N ILE A 28 4.16 -14.26 7.22
CA ILE A 28 4.69 -14.13 8.58
C ILE A 28 4.24 -15.32 9.45
N ASN A 29 3.23 -16.08 9.02
CA ASN A 29 2.65 -17.24 9.72
C ASN A 29 2.40 -16.95 11.21
N LEU A 30 1.89 -15.75 11.49
CA LEU A 30 1.61 -15.24 12.82
C LEU A 30 0.13 -15.42 13.16
N SER A 31 -0.23 -15.38 14.44
CA SER A 31 -1.65 -15.41 14.84
C SER A 31 -2.44 -14.21 14.27
N TYR A 32 -3.73 -14.41 14.06
CA TYR A 32 -4.64 -13.42 13.48
C TYR A 32 -4.64 -12.06 14.21
N TYR A 33 -4.63 -12.04 15.55
CA TYR A 33 -4.69 -10.79 16.34
C TYR A 33 -3.52 -9.82 16.08
N PRO A 34 -2.24 -10.22 16.16
CA PRO A 34 -1.13 -9.32 15.85
C PRO A 34 -1.11 -8.90 14.36
N LEU A 35 -1.54 -9.77 13.44
CA LEU A 35 -1.66 -9.42 12.01
C LEU A 35 -2.73 -8.35 11.78
N LEU A 36 -3.86 -8.46 12.48
CA LEU A 36 -4.94 -7.48 12.44
C LEU A 36 -4.44 -6.12 12.93
N ILE A 37 -3.79 -6.06 14.09
CA ILE A 37 -3.20 -4.81 14.62
C ILE A 37 -2.18 -4.24 13.63
N GLY A 38 -1.31 -5.09 13.06
CA GLY A 38 -0.36 -4.70 12.03
C GLY A 38 -1.03 -4.09 10.80
N SER A 39 -2.10 -4.71 10.30
CA SER A 39 -2.86 -4.21 9.14
C SER A 39 -3.46 -2.82 9.40
N TYR A 40 -4.01 -2.59 10.59
CA TYR A 40 -4.60 -1.30 10.98
C TYR A 40 -3.52 -0.23 11.07
N ILE A 41 -2.41 -0.51 11.74
CA ILE A 41 -1.29 0.43 11.85
C ILE A 41 -0.75 0.79 10.47
N PHE A 42 -0.54 -0.22 9.60
CA PHE A 42 -0.05 -0.01 8.25
C PHE A 42 -0.99 0.87 7.43
N SER A 43 -2.30 0.62 7.53
CA SER A 43 -3.34 1.40 6.85
C SER A 43 -3.39 2.85 7.35
N LEU A 44 -3.27 3.07 8.67
CA LEU A 44 -3.24 4.41 9.25
C LEU A 44 -2.02 5.21 8.81
N VAL A 45 -0.84 4.56 8.73
CA VAL A 45 0.38 5.20 8.21
C VAL A 45 0.18 5.63 6.75
N GLU A 46 -0.43 4.77 5.94
CA GLU A 46 -0.71 5.06 4.52
C GLU A 46 -1.67 6.25 4.34
N ILE A 47 -2.73 6.32 5.15
CA ILE A 47 -3.66 7.46 5.19
C ILE A 47 -2.95 8.72 5.65
N ALA A 48 -2.13 8.64 6.71
CA ALA A 48 -1.40 9.79 7.24
C ALA A 48 -0.43 10.36 6.20
N ILE A 49 0.34 9.51 5.51
CA ILE A 49 1.22 9.91 4.41
C ILE A 49 0.41 10.54 3.27
N GLY A 50 -0.70 9.91 2.88
CA GLY A 50 -1.59 10.45 1.84
C GLY A 50 -2.14 11.83 2.18
N LEU A 51 -2.62 12.04 3.41
CA LEU A 51 -3.10 13.34 3.90
C LEU A 51 -1.98 14.38 3.91
N LEU A 52 -0.78 14.02 4.36
CA LEU A 52 0.37 14.93 4.36
C LEU A 52 0.73 15.38 2.93
N ILE A 53 0.68 14.48 1.94
CA ILE A 53 0.90 14.83 0.53
C ILE A 53 -0.21 15.76 0.00
N VAL A 54 -1.47 15.54 0.39
CA VAL A 54 -2.61 16.37 -0.05
C VAL A 54 -2.53 17.79 0.51
N PHE A 55 -2.24 17.93 1.82
CA PHE A 55 -2.30 19.23 2.49
C PHE A 55 -0.97 19.98 2.47
N LYS A 56 0.18 19.29 2.53
CA LYS A 56 1.49 19.92 2.62
C LYS A 56 2.61 19.04 2.03
N PRO A 57 2.78 19.03 0.70
CA PRO A 57 3.84 18.27 0.05
C PRO A 57 5.21 18.92 0.32
N VAL A 58 5.84 18.53 1.42
CA VAL A 58 7.24 18.85 1.73
C VAL A 58 8.16 17.73 1.27
N ARG A 59 9.42 18.05 0.97
CA ARG A 59 10.39 17.09 0.42
C ARG A 59 10.55 15.86 1.31
N GLU A 60 10.53 16.04 2.62
CA GLU A 60 10.64 14.99 3.63
C GLU A 60 9.48 13.98 3.53
N VAL A 61 8.24 14.47 3.34
CA VAL A 61 7.05 13.62 3.18
C VAL A 61 7.12 12.86 1.86
N LEU A 62 7.60 13.49 0.80
CA LEU A 62 7.81 12.83 -0.50
C LEU A 62 8.87 11.72 -0.39
N TYR A 63 9.99 11.95 0.32
CA TYR A 63 10.99 10.90 0.56
C TYR A 63 10.40 9.72 1.34
N VAL A 64 9.66 9.97 2.43
CA VAL A 64 9.01 8.91 3.20
C VAL A 64 7.99 8.15 2.34
N SER A 65 7.20 8.87 1.55
CA SER A 65 6.23 8.25 0.62
C SER A 65 6.91 7.38 -0.44
N THR A 66 8.00 7.85 -1.05
CA THR A 66 8.77 7.06 -2.02
C THR A 66 9.38 5.81 -1.40
N GLY A 67 9.88 5.91 -0.16
CA GLY A 67 10.41 4.75 0.58
C GLY A 67 9.32 3.74 0.92
N PHE A 68 8.16 4.22 1.35
CA PHE A 68 7.02 3.35 1.65
C PHE A 68 6.50 2.64 0.39
N LEU A 69 6.37 3.39 -0.71
CA LEU A 69 5.90 2.84 -1.98
C LEU A 69 6.92 1.86 -2.60
N SER A 70 8.22 2.09 -2.42
CA SER A 70 9.24 1.16 -2.93
C SER A 70 9.22 -0.17 -2.19
N VAL A 71 9.03 -0.17 -0.87
CA VAL A 71 8.82 -1.40 -0.08
C VAL A 71 7.58 -2.14 -0.60
N PHE A 72 6.50 -1.42 -0.88
CA PHE A 72 5.27 -2.01 -1.41
C PHE A 72 5.46 -2.60 -2.83
N CYS A 73 6.19 -1.91 -3.71
CA CYS A 73 6.56 -2.44 -5.02
C CYS A 73 7.42 -3.70 -4.92
N ILE A 74 8.41 -3.74 -4.02
CA ILE A 74 9.24 -4.93 -3.79
C ILE A 74 8.38 -6.10 -3.29
N PHE A 75 7.45 -5.81 -2.37
CA PHE A 75 6.50 -6.79 -1.86
C PHE A 75 5.60 -7.37 -2.97
N LEU A 76 5.06 -6.51 -3.84
CA LEU A 76 4.26 -6.93 -5.00
C LEU A 76 5.07 -7.74 -6.01
N LEU A 77 6.34 -7.35 -6.25
CA LEU A 77 7.24 -8.13 -7.10
C LEU A 77 7.48 -9.52 -6.53
N TRP A 78 7.70 -9.64 -5.22
CA TRP A 78 7.86 -10.94 -4.56
C TRP A 78 6.60 -11.80 -4.76
N GLN A 79 5.42 -11.24 -4.49
CA GLN A 79 4.11 -11.88 -4.71
C GLN A 79 3.92 -12.39 -6.15
N ILE A 80 4.30 -11.59 -7.15
CA ILE A 80 4.20 -11.98 -8.57
C ILE A 80 5.14 -13.14 -8.90
N MET A 81 6.33 -13.17 -8.31
CA MET A 81 7.34 -14.19 -8.57
C MET A 81 7.02 -15.53 -7.90
N THR A 82 6.45 -15.51 -6.70
CA THR A 82 6.05 -16.72 -5.97
C THR A 82 4.66 -17.21 -6.32
N TYR A 83 3.87 -16.44 -7.08
CA TYR A 83 2.44 -16.70 -7.34
C TYR A 83 1.66 -16.98 -6.04
N ALA A 84 2.07 -16.35 -4.93
CA ALA A 84 1.60 -16.70 -3.59
C ALA A 84 0.11 -16.41 -3.41
N THR A 85 -0.36 -15.22 -3.84
CA THR A 85 -1.78 -14.89 -3.88
C THR A 85 -2.18 -14.26 -5.23
N PRO A 86 -3.44 -14.42 -5.68
CA PRO A 86 -3.92 -13.79 -6.91
C PRO A 86 -3.97 -12.26 -6.80
N ASP A 87 -4.26 -11.75 -5.60
CA ASP A 87 -4.38 -10.32 -5.28
C ASP A 87 -3.63 -9.96 -4.00
N CYS A 88 -3.17 -8.71 -3.95
CA CYS A 88 -2.43 -8.09 -2.84
C CYS A 88 -3.28 -7.73 -1.61
N GLY A 89 -4.61 -7.68 -1.77
CA GLY A 89 -5.53 -7.21 -0.73
C GLY A 89 -5.46 -5.70 -0.45
N CYS A 90 -4.68 -4.92 -1.20
CA CYS A 90 -4.44 -3.51 -0.87
C CYS A 90 -5.64 -2.57 -1.05
N TYR A 91 -6.71 -2.98 -1.75
CA TYR A 91 -7.97 -2.24 -1.82
C TYR A 91 -9.14 -2.99 -1.15
N GLY A 92 -8.83 -3.97 -0.31
CA GLY A 92 -9.84 -4.81 0.35
C GLY A 92 -10.81 -5.44 -0.65
N SER A 93 -12.09 -5.45 -0.30
CA SER A 93 -13.18 -5.97 -1.14
C SER A 93 -13.73 -4.95 -2.15
N ILE A 94 -13.24 -3.71 -2.14
CA ILE A 94 -13.81 -2.59 -2.88
C ILE A 94 -13.32 -2.59 -4.34
N LEU A 95 -12.05 -2.93 -4.55
CA LEU A 95 -11.41 -2.96 -5.86
C LEU A 95 -10.55 -4.20 -5.98
N ASN A 96 -10.97 -5.15 -6.82
CA ASN A 96 -10.14 -6.30 -7.16
C ASN A 96 -9.15 -5.90 -8.26
N VAL A 97 -7.89 -5.74 -7.88
CA VAL A 97 -6.79 -5.38 -8.77
C VAL A 97 -5.73 -6.47 -8.68
N THR A 98 -5.39 -7.06 -9.83
CA THR A 98 -4.35 -8.09 -9.90
C THR A 98 -2.99 -7.52 -9.49
N ASN A 99 -2.11 -8.36 -8.93
CA ASN A 99 -0.77 -7.93 -8.48
C ASN A 99 0.02 -7.17 -9.55
N LYS A 100 -0.08 -7.59 -10.82
CA LYS A 100 0.61 -6.93 -11.94
C LYS A 100 0.06 -5.53 -12.20
N GLN A 101 -1.26 -5.37 -12.13
CA GLN A 101 -1.89 -4.09 -12.36
C GLN A 101 -1.67 -3.14 -11.17
N GLN A 102 -1.61 -3.67 -9.96
CA GLN A 102 -1.23 -2.91 -8.78
C GLN A 102 0.20 -2.40 -8.89
N LEU A 103 1.15 -3.28 -9.28
CA LEU A 103 2.54 -2.90 -9.47
C LEU A 103 2.67 -1.75 -10.49
N LEU A 104 1.91 -1.80 -11.59
CA LEU A 104 1.93 -0.73 -12.58
C LEU A 104 1.40 0.60 -12.01
N ASN A 105 0.32 0.55 -11.24
CA ASN A 105 -0.23 1.74 -10.57
C ASN A 105 0.76 2.33 -9.57
N ASP A 106 1.43 1.50 -8.77
CA ASP A 106 2.41 1.94 -7.78
C ASP A 106 3.67 2.49 -8.46
N VAL A 107 4.13 1.90 -9.56
CA VAL A 107 5.23 2.47 -10.37
C VAL A 107 4.85 3.83 -10.95
N ALA A 108 3.63 4.00 -11.44
CA ALA A 108 3.15 5.29 -11.95
C ALA A 108 3.10 6.36 -10.84
N LEU A 109 2.65 5.98 -9.64
CA LEU A 109 2.66 6.87 -8.46
C LEU A 109 4.09 7.23 -8.03
N LEU A 110 5.03 6.27 -8.07
CA LEU A 110 6.46 6.49 -7.78
C LEU A 110 7.09 7.49 -8.75
N MET A 111 6.81 7.36 -10.04
CA MET A 111 7.26 8.33 -11.05
C MET A 111 6.69 9.72 -10.78
N GLY A 112 5.41 9.80 -10.38
CA GLY A 112 4.76 11.06 -10.03
C GLY A 112 5.35 11.74 -8.79
N THR A 113 5.72 10.98 -7.75
CA THR A 113 6.34 11.54 -6.54
C THR A 113 7.78 11.99 -6.79
N ILE A 114 8.54 11.25 -7.61
CA ILE A 114 9.89 11.65 -8.04
C ILE A 114 9.83 12.94 -8.89
N TYR A 115 8.86 13.05 -9.79
CA TYR A 115 8.66 14.28 -10.57
C TYR A 115 8.36 15.49 -9.68
N LEU A 116 7.58 15.32 -8.60
CA LEU A 116 7.32 16.40 -7.63
C LEU A 116 8.55 16.78 -6.76
N LEU A 117 9.57 15.93 -6.68
CA LEU A 117 10.80 16.22 -5.95
C LEU A 117 11.78 17.11 -6.74
N TYR A 118 11.68 17.09 -8.07
CA TYR A 118 12.54 17.80 -9.01
C TYR A 118 11.97 19.18 -9.36
#